data_AF-A0A959RSM6-F1
#
_entry.id   AF-A0A959RSM6-F1
#
_cell.length_a   1.000
_cell.length_b   1.000
_cell.length_c   1.000
_cell.angle_alpha   90.00
_cell.angle_beta   90.00
_cell.angle_gamma   90.00
#
_symmetry.space_group_name_H-M   'P 1'
#
loop_
_entity.id
_entity.type
_entity.pdbx_description
1 polymer ?
#
loop_
_entity_poly.entity_id
_entity_poly.type
_entity_poly.pdbx_seq_one_letter_code
_entity_poly.pdbx_strand_id
1 'polypeptide(L)' 'MEICKKVKEIIKTSDGKAFRSLIEFLKFTNCKSEAEIRAMFFACGMSPEKYDLLKQQINSTKN' A
#
# COMPACT_ATOMS: atom_id res chain seq x y z
N MET A 1 3.26 -15.56 3.03
CA MET A 1 2.93 -14.58 1.97
C MET A 1 3.91 -13.42 1.99
N GLU A 2 4.65 -13.21 0.90
CA GLU A 2 5.64 -12.12 0.79
C GLU A 2 5.02 -10.72 0.77
N ILE A 3 3.80 -10.58 0.23
CA ILE A 3 3.07 -9.31 0.19
C ILE A 3 2.79 -8.79 1.60
N CYS A 4 2.26 -9.63 2.50
CA CYS A 4 1.99 -9.20 3.87
C CYS A 4 3.26 -8.85 4.66
N LYS A 5 4.42 -9.44 4.33
CA LYS A 5 5.69 -9.01 4.94
C LYS A 5 6.03 -7.58 4.50
N LYS A 6 5.93 -7.27 3.21
CA LYS A 6 6.13 -5.91 2.67
C LYS A 6 5.15 -4.91 3.27
N VAL A 7 3.86 -5.27 3.37
CA VAL A 7 2.85 -4.42 4.00
C VAL A 7 3.21 -4.11 5.45
N LYS A 8 3.62 -5.11 6.25
CA LYS A 8 4.03 -4.90 7.64
C LYS A 8 5.25 -3.99 7.77
N GLU A 9 6.22 -4.13 6.88
CA GLU A 9 7.39 -3.25 6.87
C GLU A 9 6.98 -1.81 6.54
N ILE A 10 6.13 -1.60 5.52
CA ILE A 10 5.57 -0.29 5.18
C ILE A 10 4.81 0.33 6.37
N ILE A 11 4.04 -0.46 7.13
CA ILE A 11 3.33 0.04 8.32
C ILE A 11 4.32 0.57 9.36
N LYS A 12 5.40 -0.17 9.63
CA LYS A 12 6.42 0.20 10.61
C LYS A 12 7.23 1.42 10.18
N THR A 13 7.69 1.43 8.93
CA THR A 13 8.59 2.48 8.42
C THR A 13 7.84 3.71 7.91
N SER A 14 6.53 3.59 7.66
CA SER A 14 5.72 4.60 6.98
C SER A 14 6.31 5.02 5.62
N ASP A 15 6.95 4.08 4.92
CA ASP A 15 7.63 4.35 3.66
C ASP A 15 6.61 4.48 2.51
N GLY A 16 6.30 5.73 2.15
CA GLY A 16 5.41 6.06 1.04
C GLY A 16 5.93 5.59 -0.33
N LYS A 17 7.26 5.53 -0.55
CA LYS A 17 7.82 5.04 -1.82
C LYS A 17 7.61 3.54 -1.97
N ALA A 18 7.90 2.78 -0.91
CA ALA A 18 7.65 1.35 -0.87
C ALA A 18 6.15 1.03 -1.00
N PHE A 19 5.28 1.83 -0.36
CA PHE A 19 3.83 1.76 -0.50
C PHE A 19 3.38 1.95 -1.94
N ARG A 20 3.81 3.03 -2.61
CA ARG A 20 3.48 3.32 -4.00
C ARG A 20 3.94 2.19 -4.92
N SER A 21 5.19 1.76 -4.78
CA SER A 21 5.76 0.68 -5.60
C SER A 21 4.98 -0.62 -5.45
N LEU A 22 4.55 -0.96 -4.22
CA LEU A 22 3.74 -2.15 -3.98
C LEU A 22 2.33 -2.04 -4.59
N ILE A 23 1.68 -0.87 -4.52
CA ILE A 23 0.39 -0.64 -5.19
C ILE A 23 0.52 -0.77 -6.70
N GLU A 24 1.53 -0.12 -7.30
CA GLU A 24 1.78 -0.22 -8.75
C GLU A 24 2.04 -1.66 -9.15
N PHE A 25 2.90 -2.38 -8.41
CA PHE A 25 3.16 -3.80 -8.65
C PHE A 25 1.88 -4.65 -8.62
N LEU A 26 0.97 -4.40 -7.68
CA LEU A 26 -0.28 -5.15 -7.57
C LEU A 26 -1.29 -4.78 -8.67
N LYS A 27 -1.33 -3.52 -9.09
CA LYS A 27 -2.14 -3.08 -10.24
C LYS A 27 -1.66 -3.72 -11.54
N PHE A 28 -0.35 -3.68 -11.80
CA PHE A 28 0.22 -4.15 -13.07
C PHE A 28 0.35 -5.67 -13.16
N THR A 29 0.80 -6.33 -12.09
CA THR A 29 1.14 -7.77 -12.14
C THR A 29 -0.05 -8.67 -11.82
N ASN A 30 -0.97 -8.19 -10.98
CA ASN A 30 -2.08 -9.01 -10.48
C ASN A 30 -3.44 -8.51 -10.99
N CYS A 31 -3.46 -7.49 -11.86
CA CYS A 31 -4.67 -6.83 -12.37
C CYS A 31 -5.69 -6.50 -11.29
N LYS A 32 -5.21 -6.17 -10.08
CA LYS A 32 -6.08 -5.94 -8.92
C LYS A 32 -6.70 -4.55 -8.97
N SER A 33 -8.01 -4.51 -8.74
CA SER A 33 -8.72 -3.25 -8.55
C SER A 33 -8.25 -2.57 -7.26
N GLU A 34 -8.40 -1.24 -7.17
CA GLU A 34 -7.99 -0.50 -5.98
C GLU A 34 -8.69 -1.01 -4.70
N ALA A 35 -9.94 -1.44 -4.82
CA ALA A 35 -10.68 -2.07 -3.72
C ALA A 35 -10.06 -3.39 -3.25
N GLU A 36 -9.60 -4.24 -4.18
CA GLU A 36 -8.93 -5.51 -3.85
C GLU A 36 -7.57 -5.27 -3.20
N ILE A 37 -6.82 -4.27 -3.68
CA ILE A 37 -5.55 -3.87 -3.09
C ILE A 37 -5.78 -3.39 -1.65
N ARG A 38 -6.78 -2.52 -1.43
CA ARG A 38 -7.12 -2.05 -0.07
C ARG A 38 -7.49 -3.22 0.85
N ALA A 39 -8.32 -4.15 0.38
CA ALA A 39 -8.71 -5.33 1.15
C ALA A 39 -7.51 -6.22 1.49
N MET A 40 -6.56 -6.39 0.56
CA MET A 40 -5.33 -7.15 0.80
C MET A 40 -4.44 -6.49 1.86
N PHE A 41 -4.29 -5.17 1.81
CA PHE A 41 -3.50 -4.43 2.80
C PHE A 41 -4.14 -4.53 4.18
N PHE A 42 -5.46 -4.45 4.25
CA PHE A 42 -6.23 -4.65 5.48
C PHE A 42 -6.04 -6.06 6.04
N ALA A 43 -6.16 -7.09 5.21
CA ALA A 43 -5.91 -8.49 5.61
C ALA A 43 -4.47 -8.72 6.11
N CYS A 44 -3.50 -7.94 5.62
CA CYS A 44 -2.12 -7.97 6.08
C CYS A 44 -1.85 -7.13 7.35
N GLY A 45 -2.87 -6.46 7.91
CA GLY A 45 -2.81 -5.71 9.17
C GLY A 45 -2.67 -4.19 9.03
N MET A 46 -2.83 -3.62 7.84
CA MET A 46 -2.85 -2.16 7.67
C MET A 46 -4.24 -1.61 7.98
N SER A 47 -4.35 -0.64 8.90
CA SER A 47 -5.62 0.04 9.15
C SER A 47 -6.04 0.90 7.95
N PRO A 48 -7.36 1.10 7.72
CA PRO A 48 -7.86 1.95 6.64
C PRO A 48 -7.26 3.38 6.70
N GLU A 49 -7.17 3.95 7.90
CA GLU A 49 -6.59 5.27 8.13
C GLU A 49 -5.12 5.35 7.72
N LYS A 50 -4.32 4.31 8.05
CA LYS A 50 -2.91 4.26 7.67
C LYS A 50 -2.74 4.17 6.14
N TYR A 51 -3.60 3.39 5.49
CA TYR A 51 -3.63 3.30 4.03
C TYR A 51 -3.94 4.66 3.39
N ASP A 52 -4.98 5.35 3.89
CA ASP A 52 -5.39 6.65 3.37
C ASP A 52 -4.31 7.73 3.61
N LEU A 53 -3.65 7.72 4.77
CA LEU A 53 -2.51 8.60 5.06
C LEU A 53 -1.35 8.38 4.08
N LEU A 54 -0.93 7.13 3.87
CA LEU A 54 0.15 6.80 2.94
C LEU A 54 -0.24 7.17 1.50
N LYS A 55 -1.51 6.97 1.12
CA LYS A 55 -2.05 7.37 -0.19
C LYS A 55 -2.02 8.89 -0.37
N GLN A 56 -2.36 9.66 0.66
CA GLN A 56 -2.26 11.12 0.62
C GLN A 56 -0.80 11.57 0.50
N GLN A 57 0.12 11.00 1.27
CA GLN A 57 1.55 11.34 1.21
C GLN A 57 2.14 11.19 -0.20
N ILE A 58 1.84 10.09 -0.88
CA ILE A 58 2.36 9.86 -2.24
C ILE A 58 1.71 10.76 -3.28
N ASN A 59 0.47 11.22 -3.05
CA ASN A 59 -0.22 12.16 -3.94
C ASN A 59 0.22 13.61 -3.72
N SER A 60 0.65 13.95 -2.50
CA SER A 60 1.18 15.27 -2.16
C SER A 60 2.62 15.49 -2.62
N THR A 61 3.35 14.45 -3.06
CA THR A 61 4.72 14.57 -3.61
C THR A 61 4.70 14.93 -5.11
N LYS A 62 3.80 15.84 -5.50
CA LYS A 62 3.79 16.55 -6.80
C LYS A 62 3.95 18.04 -6.52
N ASN A 63 5.18 18.46 -6.26
CA ASN A 63 5.64 19.85 -6.38
C ASN A 63 7.16 19.85 -6.50
#